data_AF-E6SNA9-F1
#
_entry.id   AF-E6SNA9-F1
#
_cell.length_a   1.000
_cell.length_b   1.000
_cell.length_c   1.000
_cell.angle_alpha   90.00
_cell.angle_beta   90.00
_cell.angle_gamma   90.00
#
_symmetry.space_group_name_H-M   'P 1'
#
loop_
_entity.id
_entity.type
_entity.pdbx_description
1 polymer ?
#
loop_
_entity_poly.entity_id
_entity_poly.type
_entity_poly.pdbx_seq_one_letter_code
_entity_poly.pdbx_strand_id
1 'polypeptide(L)'
;MDKKELFICECNSIEHQMIMSYFDDEKEVYCSVHLKPERNVFKRIIHAVKYLFGHRSIYGDFDEFIFNPEDVERLQSVVDHLRIEKPEH
;
A
#
# COMPACT_ATOMS: atom_id res chain seq x y z
N MET A 1 8.48 5.93 -16.40
CA MET A 1 7.15 5.48 -15.91
C MET A 1 6.42 4.87 -17.08
N ASP A 2 6.57 3.55 -17.17
CA ASP A 2 6.32 2.80 -18.39
C ASP A 2 4.99 2.04 -18.30
N LYS A 3 4.56 1.71 -17.07
CA LYS A 3 3.29 1.03 -16.80
C LYS A 3 2.74 1.38 -15.42
N LYS A 4 1.41 1.40 -15.30
CA LYS A 4 0.68 1.46 -14.03
C LYS A 4 -0.32 0.33 -13.90
N GLU A 5 -0.40 -0.27 -12.72
CA GLU A 5 -1.42 -1.25 -12.37
C GLU A 5 -2.18 -0.81 -11.12
N LEU A 6 -3.50 -0.90 -11.18
CA LEU A 6 -4.39 -0.55 -10.07
C LEU A 6 -4.88 -1.82 -9.38
N PHE A 7 -4.65 -1.91 -8.09
CA PHE A 7 -5.17 -2.97 -7.22
C PHE A 7 -6.25 -2.38 -6.33
N ILE A 8 -7.46 -2.91 -6.45
CA ILE A 8 -8.61 -2.52 -5.62
C ILE A 8 -8.70 -3.52 -4.48
N CYS A 9 -8.86 -3.02 -3.25
CA CYS A 9 -9.07 -3.86 -2.09
C CYS A 9 -10.37 -4.67 -2.22
N GLU A 10 -10.40 -5.88 -1.65
CA GLU A 10 -11.57 -6.77 -1.63
C GLU A 10 -12.85 -6.10 -1.13
N CYS A 11 -12.74 -5.10 -0.25
CA CYS A 11 -13.89 -4.32 0.21
C CYS A 11 -14.55 -3.43 -0.87
N ASN A 12 -14.00 -3.39 -2.09
CA ASN A 12 -14.47 -2.57 -3.22
C ASN A 12 -14.53 -1.06 -2.94
N SER A 13 -13.83 -0.60 -1.90
CA SER A 13 -13.72 0.83 -1.61
C SER A 13 -12.70 1.47 -2.55
N ILE A 14 -13.11 2.52 -3.26
CA ILE A 14 -12.23 3.36 -4.08
C ILE A 14 -11.14 4.02 -3.20
N GLU A 15 -11.42 4.21 -1.91
CA GLU A 15 -10.47 4.76 -0.94
C GLU A 15 -9.40 3.72 -0.53
N HIS A 16 -9.60 2.42 -0.79
CA HIS A 16 -8.63 1.36 -0.49
C HIS A 16 -8.05 0.81 -1.77
N GLN A 17 -7.22 1.63 -2.41
CA GLN A 17 -6.57 1.29 -3.66
C GLN A 17 -5.05 1.43 -3.52
N MET A 18 -4.36 0.57 -4.26
CA MET A 18 -2.92 0.51 -4.33
C MET A 18 -2.51 0.62 -5.79
N ILE A 19 -1.58 1.52 -6.10
CA ILE A 19 -1.11 1.78 -7.46
C ILE A 19 0.34 1.32 -7.56
N MET A 20 0.60 0.36 -8.45
CA MET A 20 1.95 -0.08 -8.80
C MET A 20 2.43 0.67 -10.03
N SER A 21 3.51 1.43 -9.90
CA SER A 21 4.15 2.16 -11.01
C SER A 21 5.50 1.53 -11.34
N TYR A 22 5.68 1.15 -12.60
CA TYR A 22 6.87 0.47 -13.10
C TYR A 22 7.77 1.45 -13.85
N PHE A 23 9.07 1.38 -13.57
CA PHE A 23 10.13 2.15 -14.19
C PHE A 23 11.16 1.17 -14.74
N ASP A 24 11.03 0.86 -16.03
CA ASP A 24 11.77 -0.24 -16.66
C ASP A 24 13.26 0.08 -16.82
N ASP A 25 13.60 1.36 -16.95
CA ASP A 25 14.95 1.91 -17.03
C ASP A 25 15.72 1.74 -15.72
N GLU A 26 15.05 1.95 -14.59
CA GLU A 26 15.62 1.84 -13.25
C GLU A 26 15.41 0.44 -12.64
N LYS A 27 14.56 -0.39 -13.26
CA LYS A 27 14.08 -1.68 -12.73
C LYS A 27 13.43 -1.56 -11.35
N GLU A 28 12.71 -0.46 -11.14
CA GLU A 28 12.05 -0.15 -9.87
C GLU A 28 10.53 -0.27 -10.00
N VAL A 29 9.89 -0.67 -8.89
CA VAL A 29 8.44 -0.70 -8.76
C VAL A 29 8.04 0.08 -7.51
N TYR A 30 7.27 1.13 -7.73
CA TYR A 30 6.74 2.01 -6.69
C TYR A 30 5.32 1.60 -6.37
N CYS A 31 5.00 1.52 -5.09
CA CYS A 31 3.68 1.26 -4.58
C CYS A 31 3.16 2.46 -3.82
N SER A 32 2.16 3.13 -4.39
CA SER A 32 1.49 4.26 -3.76
C SER A 32 0.13 3.80 -3.21
N VAL A 33 -0.18 4.13 -1.96
CA VAL A 33 -1.45 3.79 -1.30
C VAL A 33 -2.24 5.06 -1.06
N HIS A 34 -3.51 5.08 -1.48
CA HIS A 34 -4.36 6.23 -1.18
C HIS A 34 -4.88 6.14 0.26
N LEU A 35 -4.44 7.02 1.15
CA LEU A 35 -4.91 7.06 2.53
C LEU A 35 -6.22 7.83 2.66
N LYS A 36 -7.16 7.29 3.46
CA LYS A 36 -8.36 8.02 3.83
C LYS A 36 -8.01 9.15 4.81
N PRO A 37 -8.34 10.42 4.50
CA PRO A 37 -8.30 11.46 5.52
C PRO A 37 -9.33 11.14 6.61
N GLU A 38 -8.89 11.00 7.86
CA GLU A 38 -9.77 10.80 9.04
C GLU A 38 -10.84 11.91 9.06
N ARG A 39 -12.11 11.53 8.90
CA ARG A 39 -13.20 12.49 8.72
C ARG A 39 -13.55 13.21 10.04
N ASN A 40 -13.20 12.63 11.18
CA ASN A 40 -13.45 13.25 12.47
C ASN A 40 -12.31 14.21 12.87
N VAL A 41 -12.60 15.51 12.86
CA VAL A 41 -11.64 16.57 13.23
C VAL A 41 -11.08 16.39 14.65
N PHE A 42 -11.87 15.88 15.61
CA PHE A 42 -11.38 15.61 16.96
C PHE A 42 -10.36 14.46 16.98
N LYS A 43 -10.60 13.41 16.19
CA LYS A 43 -9.61 12.33 16.04
C LYS A 43 -8.34 12.87 15.40
N ARG A 44 -8.44 13.71 14.36
CA ARG A 44 -7.27 14.37 13.75
C ARG A 44 -6.47 15.19 14.76
N ILE A 45 -7.13 15.96 15.63
CA ILE A 45 -6.47 16.72 16.69
C ILE A 45 -5.78 15.78 17.68
N ILE A 46 -6.43 14.71 18.12
CA ILE A 46 -5.83 13.72 19.03
C ILE A 46 -4.61 13.06 18.39
N HIS A 47 -4.69 12.70 17.11
CA HIS A 47 -3.56 12.15 16.35
C HIS A 47 -2.41 13.16 16.24
N ALA A 48 -2.69 14.44 15.96
CA ALA A 48 -1.69 15.50 15.91
C ALA A 48 -1.02 15.74 17.28
N VAL A 49 -1.79 15.73 18.37
CA VAL A 49 -1.26 15.84 19.73
C VAL A 49 -0.37 14.64 20.06
N LYS A 50 -0.84 13.42 19.78
CA LYS A 50 -0.02 12.19 19.95
C LYS A 50 1.30 12.28 19.19
N TYR A 51 1.28 12.82 17.96
CA TYR A 51 2.46 13.03 17.15
C TYR A 51 3.47 13.99 17.81
N LEU A 52 3.00 15.13 18.36
CA LEU A 52 3.84 16.08 19.10
C LEU A 52 4.50 15.46 20.33
N PHE A 53 3.84 14.48 20.97
CA PHE A 53 4.38 13.71 22.09
C PHE A 53 5.19 12.48 21.66
N GLY A 54 5.61 12.40 20.40
CA GLY A 54 6.50 11.35 19.89
C GLY A 54 5.81 10.01 19.60
N HIS A 55 4.49 9.92 19.72
CA HIS A 55 3.74 8.73 19.34
C HIS A 55 3.57 8.70 17.82
N ARG A 56 4.41 7.90 17.14
CA ARG A 56 4.26 7.61 15.72
C ARG A 56 3.18 6.54 15.54
N SER A 57 2.20 6.81 14.69
CA SER A 57 1.20 5.82 14.30
C SER A 57 1.89 4.59 13.70
N ILE A 58 1.63 3.40 14.23
CA ILE A 58 2.07 2.12 13.64
C ILE A 58 1.42 1.85 12.27
N TYR A 59 0.38 2.62 11.91
CA TYR A 59 -0.34 2.51 10.63
C TYR A 59 0.10 3.52 9.57
N GLY A 60 1.13 4.35 9.88
CA GLY A 60 1.94 5.12 8.93
C GLY A 60 1.24 6.15 8.03
N ASP A 61 1.83 7.34 7.94
CA ASP A 61 1.73 8.20 6.75
C ASP A 61 2.45 7.49 5.58
N PHE A 62 1.89 6.38 5.10
CA PHE A 62 2.46 5.67 3.95
C PHE A 62 2.14 6.45 2.68
N ASP A 63 3.06 7.33 2.31
CA ASP A 63 3.00 8.13 1.08
C ASP A 63 3.33 7.25 -0.14
N GLU A 64 4.38 6.42 -0.03
CA GLU A 64 4.84 5.52 -1.09
C GLU A 64 5.87 4.53 -0.53
N PHE A 65 6.03 3.35 -1.14
CA PHE A 65 7.16 2.46 -0.89
C PHE A 65 7.70 1.84 -2.19
N ILE A 66 9.01 1.55 -2.23
CA ILE A 66 9.70 0.99 -3.39
C ILE A 66 10.09 -0.45 -3.07
N PHE A 67 9.84 -1.38 -3.99
CA PHE A 67 10.28 -2.77 -3.83
C PHE A 67 11.74 -2.93 -4.22
N ASN A 68 12.50 -3.69 -3.41
CA ASN A 68 13.87 -4.06 -3.76
C ASN A 68 13.89 -5.39 -4.54
N PRO A 69 14.90 -5.64 -5.37
CA PRO A 69 15.07 -6.94 -6.04
C PRO A 69 15.14 -8.13 -5.08
N GLU A 70 15.54 -7.91 -3.83
CA GLU A 70 15.59 -8.94 -2.78
C GLU A 70 14.20 -9.38 -2.30
N ASP A 71 13.17 -8.56 -2.51
CA ASP A 71 11.79 -8.87 -2.08
C ASP A 71 11.05 -9.81 -3.05
N VAL A 72 11.66 -10.14 -4.20
CA VAL A 72 11.04 -10.93 -5.28
C VAL A 72 10.56 -12.29 -4.78
N GLU A 73 11.37 -13.02 -4.00
CA GLU A 73 10.98 -14.34 -3.48
C GLU A 73 9.80 -14.24 -2.49
N ARG A 74 9.74 -13.15 -1.72
CA ARG A 74 8.67 -12.90 -0.73
C ARG A 74 7.37 -12.55 -1.45
N LEU A 75 7.44 -11.73 -2.50
CA LEU A 75 6.28 -11.42 -3.35
C LEU A 75 5.76 -12.67 -4.06
N GLN A 76 6.65 -13.52 -4.59
CA GLN A 76 6.25 -14.77 -5.23
C GLN A 76 5.53 -15.69 -4.25
N SER A 77 5.99 -15.77 -3.00
CA SER A 77 5.33 -16.55 -1.95
C SER A 77 3.89 -16.08 -1.67
N VAL A 78 3.64 -14.76 -1.73
CA VAL A 78 2.28 -14.20 -1.62
C VAL A 78 1.43 -14.63 -2.81
N VAL A 79 1.95 -14.54 -4.04
CA VAL A 79 1.25 -14.98 -5.26
C VAL A 79 0.88 -16.45 -5.17
N ASP A 80 1.82 -17.30 -4.76
CA ASP A 80 1.61 -18.74 -4.65
C ASP A 80 0.54 -19.08 -3.60
N HIS A 81 0.56 -18.39 -2.45
CA HIS A 81 -0.47 -18.54 -1.43
C HIS A 81 -1.87 -18.19 -1.95
N LEU A 82 -2.01 -17.07 -2.65
CA LEU A 82 -3.30 -16.61 -3.19
C LEU A 82 -3.81 -17.47 -4.36
N ARG A 83 -2.93 -18.16 -5.09
CA ARG A 83 -3.32 -19.07 -6.18
C ARG A 83 -3.95 -20.35 -5.67
N ILE A 84 -3.49 -20.88 -4.53
CA ILE A 84 -3.99 -22.13 -3.96
C ILE A 84 -5.47 -22.03 -3.56
N GLU A 85 -5.94 -20.83 -3.20
CA GLU A 85 -7.32 -20.60 -2.76
C GLU A 85 -8.36 -20.44 -3.89
N LYS A 86 -7.94 -20.37 -5.16
CA LYS A 86 -8.86 -20.37 -6.31
C LYS A 86 -8.91 -21.75 -6.95
N PRO A 87 -9.83 -22.66 -6.55
CA PRO A 87 -10.10 -23.83 -7.36
C PRO A 87 -10.59 -23.33 -8.72
N GLU A 88 -9.96 -23.80 -9.79
CA GLU A 88 -10.40 -23.52 -11.16
C GLU A 88 -11.88 -23.92 -11.29
N HIS A 89 -12.74 -22.95 -11.56
CA HIS A 89 -14.14 -23.13 -11.95
C HIS A 89 -14.35 -22.44 -13.29
#